data_AF-A0A1V0Q0W5-F1
#
_entry.id   AF-A0A1V0Q0W5-F1
#
_cell.length_a   1.000
_cell.length_b   1.000
_cell.length_c   1.000
_cell.angle_alpha   90.00
_cell.angle_beta   90.00
_cell.angle_gamma   90.00
#
_symmetry.space_group_name_H-M   'P 1'
#
loop_
_entity.id
_entity.type
_entity.pdbx_description
1 polymer ?
#
loop_
_entity_poly.entity_id
_entity_poly.type
_entity_poly.pdbx_seq_one_letter_code
_entity_poly.pdbx_strand_id
1 'polypeptide(L)'
;MALNPVLQQVTEAIVARSKDSRQAYLERIARAAEQGPARAHLTCGNQAHAYAAMGPAQDRLAEGRAPNLGIVTAYNDMLSAHQPFERFPALIKQAAAEAGPPHRWPAACLPCATGSPKGRRGWNCRFFPAT
;
A
#
# COMPACT_ATOMS: atom_id res chain seq x y z
N MET A 1 20.80 25.85 4.06
CA MET A 1 21.84 24.83 3.87
C MET A 1 22.01 24.62 2.36
N ALA A 2 23.22 24.68 1.83
CA ALA A 2 23.47 24.39 0.42
C ALA A 2 23.36 22.88 0.16
N LEU A 3 22.68 22.48 -0.92
CA LEU A 3 22.56 21.08 -1.31
C LEU A 3 23.93 20.55 -1.75
N ASN A 4 24.28 19.32 -1.35
CA ASN A 4 25.53 18.70 -1.77
C ASN A 4 25.58 18.55 -3.31
N PRO A 5 26.63 19.02 -4.00
CA PRO A 5 26.71 18.98 -5.46
C PRO A 5 26.54 17.58 -6.08
N VAL A 6 26.99 16.53 -5.40
CA VAL A 6 26.83 15.14 -5.87
C VAL A 6 25.37 14.72 -5.78
N LEU A 7 24.67 15.07 -4.70
CA LEU A 7 23.24 14.77 -4.56
C LEU A 7 22.42 15.49 -5.63
N GLN A 8 22.80 16.72 -5.97
CA GLN A 8 22.18 17.47 -7.05
C GLN A 8 22.36 16.76 -8.39
N GLN A 9 23.61 16.41 -8.76
CA GLN A 9 23.91 15.72 -10.01
C GLN A 9 23.19 14.37 -10.14
N VAL A 10 23.17 13.56 -9.07
CA VAL A 10 22.46 12.27 -9.06
C VAL A 10 20.96 12.47 -9.22
N THR A 11 20.39 13.48 -8.54
CA THR A 11 18.96 13.80 -8.67
C THR A 11 18.62 14.20 -10.09
N GLU A 12 19.41 15.10 -10.70
CA GLU A 12 19.22 15.53 -12.09
C GLU A 12 19.34 14.36 -13.07
N ALA A 13 20.32 13.47 -12.88
CA ALA A 13 20.47 12.27 -13.70
C ALA A 13 19.26 11.32 -13.60
N ILE A 14 18.72 11.12 -12.39
CA ILE A 14 17.52 10.29 -12.18
C ILE A 14 16.30 10.95 -12.83
N VAL A 15 16.13 12.26 -12.67
CA VAL A 15 15.02 13.01 -13.29
C VAL A 15 15.08 12.91 -14.81
N ALA A 16 16.25 13.13 -15.42
CA ALA A 16 16.43 13.03 -16.85
C ALA A 16 16.15 11.62 -17.38
N ARG A 17 16.73 10.58 -16.76
CA ARG A 17 16.54 9.18 -17.18
C ARG A 17 15.10 8.69 -17.00
N SER A 18 14.38 9.22 -16.02
CA SER A 18 13.05 8.74 -15.66
C SER A 18 11.92 9.59 -16.24
N LYS A 19 12.22 10.60 -17.06
CA LYS A 19 11.23 11.59 -17.52
C LYS A 19 9.99 10.95 -18.14
N ASP A 20 10.19 10.11 -19.15
CA ASP A 20 9.08 9.53 -19.92
C ASP A 20 8.32 8.47 -19.12
N SER A 21 9.03 7.63 -18.35
CA SER A 21 8.40 6.60 -17.50
C SER A 21 7.63 7.20 -16.34
N ARG A 22 8.16 8.27 -15.73
CA ARG A 22 7.49 9.06 -14.69
C ARG A 22 6.23 9.72 -15.25
N GLN A 23 6.30 10.32 -16.44
CA GLN A 23 5.15 10.94 -17.09
C GLN A 23 4.05 9.89 -17.35
N ALA A 24 4.38 8.77 -18.00
CA ALA A 24 3.42 7.70 -18.26
C ALA A 24 2.79 7.15 -16.97
N TYR A 25 3.56 7.03 -15.89
CA TYR A 25 3.04 6.63 -14.58
C TYR A 25 2.04 7.65 -14.01
N LEU A 26 2.37 8.94 -14.05
CA LEU A 26 1.49 10.01 -13.57
C LEU A 26 0.21 10.11 -14.39
N GLU A 27 0.28 9.98 -15.72
CA GLU A 27 -0.89 9.95 -16.59
C GLU A 27 -1.82 8.77 -16.27
N ARG A 28 -1.25 7.59 -15.99
CA ARG A 28 -2.04 6.42 -15.56
C ARG A 28 -2.75 6.67 -14.24
N ILE A 29 -2.08 7.31 -13.28
CA ILE A 29 -2.70 7.67 -12.00
C ILE A 29 -3.82 8.69 -12.21
N ALA A 30 -3.59 9.72 -13.02
CA ALA A 30 -4.60 10.74 -13.31
C ALA A 30 -5.86 10.12 -13.92
N ARG A 31 -5.70 9.28 -14.95
CA ARG A 31 -6.82 8.55 -15.58
C ARG A 31 -7.56 7.65 -14.58
N ALA A 32 -6.84 6.95 -13.71
CA ALA A 32 -7.45 6.11 -12.68
C ALA A 32 -8.22 6.94 -11.64
N ALA A 33 -7.74 8.13 -11.29
CA ALA A 33 -8.43 9.05 -10.40
C ALA A 33 -9.73 9.59 -11.03
N GLU A 34 -9.71 9.92 -12.32
CA GLU A 34 -10.90 10.35 -13.09
C GLU A 34 -11.98 9.26 -13.16
N GLN A 35 -11.59 7.99 -13.33
CA GLN A 35 -12.52 6.85 -13.36
C GLN A 35 -13.21 6.62 -12.01
N GLY A 36 -12.61 7.09 -10.92
CA GLY A 36 -13.13 6.91 -9.57
C GLY A 36 -13.13 5.45 -9.10
N PRO A 37 -13.60 5.19 -7.86
CA PRO A 37 -13.60 3.84 -7.31
C PRO A 37 -14.61 2.94 -8.02
N ALA A 38 -14.13 1.84 -8.61
CA ALA A 38 -14.94 0.83 -9.31
C ALA A 38 -15.76 -0.07 -8.36
N ARG A 39 -16.60 0.53 -7.51
CA ARG A 39 -17.44 -0.20 -6.53
C ARG A 39 -18.87 -0.46 -6.98
N ALA A 40 -19.35 0.28 -7.99
CA ALA A 40 -20.70 0.12 -8.53
C ALA A 40 -20.97 -1.28 -9.13
N HIS A 41 -19.92 -2.05 -9.43
CA HIS A 41 -20.02 -3.39 -10.03
C HIS A 41 -19.76 -4.55 -9.04
N LEU A 42 -19.58 -4.28 -7.75
CA LEU A 42 -19.46 -5.37 -6.76
C LEU A 42 -20.83 -6.02 -6.54
N THR A 43 -20.91 -7.35 -6.63
CA THR A 43 -22.12 -8.10 -6.29
C THR A 43 -22.56 -7.80 -4.86
N CYS A 44 -23.87 -7.78 -4.59
CA CYS A 44 -24.42 -7.38 -3.29
C CYS A 44 -23.81 -8.15 -2.10
N GLY A 45 -23.43 -9.42 -2.30
CA GLY A 45 -22.75 -10.23 -1.28
C GLY A 45 -21.34 -9.71 -0.92
N ASN A 46 -20.55 -9.30 -1.92
CA ASN A 46 -19.21 -8.74 -1.69
C ASN A 46 -19.28 -7.38 -1.00
N GLN A 47 -20.34 -6.61 -1.26
CA GLN A 47 -20.61 -5.34 -0.58
C GLN A 47 -21.02 -5.56 0.89
N ALA A 48 -21.91 -6.51 1.16
CA ALA A 48 -22.35 -6.84 2.52
C ALA A 48 -21.18 -7.25 3.44
N HIS A 49 -20.31 -8.15 2.97
CA HIS A 49 -19.10 -8.53 3.72
C HIS A 49 -18.11 -7.37 3.88
N ALA A 50 -18.05 -6.46 2.91
CA ALA A 50 -17.15 -5.32 2.96
C ALA A 50 -17.56 -4.24 3.97
N TYR A 51 -18.86 -4.11 4.25
CA TYR A 51 -19.40 -3.05 5.11
C TYR A 51 -19.81 -3.52 6.51
N ALA A 52 -20.06 -4.82 6.71
CA ALA A 52 -20.57 -5.37 7.98
C ALA A 52 -19.74 -5.02 9.23
N ALA A 53 -18.43 -4.82 9.08
CA ALA A 53 -17.53 -4.48 10.18
C ALA A 53 -17.22 -2.97 10.29
N MET A 54 -17.88 -2.12 9.49
CA MET A 54 -17.54 -0.70 9.37
C MET A 54 -18.35 0.23 10.29
N GLY A 55 -19.31 -0.30 11.04
CA GLY A 55 -20.07 0.45 12.06
C GLY A 55 -20.68 1.75 11.49
N PRO A 56 -20.51 2.92 12.15
CA PRO A 56 -21.08 4.19 11.69
C PRO A 56 -20.60 4.66 10.30
N ALA A 57 -19.54 4.06 9.74
CA ALA A 57 -19.03 4.39 8.42
C ALA A 57 -19.74 3.62 7.29
N GLN A 58 -20.63 2.68 7.62
CA GLN A 58 -21.33 1.82 6.66
C GLN A 58 -22.10 2.61 5.60
N ASP A 59 -22.93 3.57 5.99
CA ASP A 59 -23.78 4.33 5.06
C ASP A 59 -22.95 5.17 4.08
N ARG A 60 -21.87 5.79 4.57
CA ARG A 60 -20.92 6.55 3.72
C ARG A 60 -20.16 5.67 2.74
N LEU A 61 -19.93 4.41 3.08
CA LEU A 61 -19.27 3.44 2.20
C LEU A 61 -20.25 2.88 1.16
N ALA A 62 -21.52 2.71 1.53
CA ALA A 62 -22.57 2.24 0.64
C ALA A 62 -23.00 3.31 -0.38
N GLU A 63 -23.07 4.58 0.03
CA GLU A 63 -23.59 5.69 -0.80
C GLU A 63 -22.48 6.56 -1.43
N GLY A 64 -21.29 6.57 -0.84
CA GLY A 64 -20.25 7.55 -1.15
C GLY A 64 -19.16 7.06 -2.10
N ARG A 65 -18.52 8.02 -2.81
CA ARG A 65 -17.31 7.83 -3.63
C ARG A 65 -16.00 7.78 -2.83
N ALA A 66 -16.06 7.54 -1.52
CA ALA A 66 -14.87 7.53 -0.66
C ALA A 66 -13.82 6.48 -1.11
N PRO A 67 -12.52 6.79 -1.10
CA PRO A 67 -11.48 5.83 -1.46
C PRO A 67 -11.31 4.74 -0.38
N ASN A 68 -10.99 3.51 -0.79
CA ASN A 68 -10.58 2.44 0.11
C ASN A 68 -9.04 2.42 0.22
N LEU A 69 -8.48 2.36 1.43
CA LEU A 69 -7.02 2.35 1.64
C LEU A 69 -6.56 1.01 2.23
N GLY A 70 -5.88 0.21 1.42
CA GLY A 70 -5.21 -1.00 1.91
C GLY A 70 -3.98 -0.69 2.74
N ILE A 71 -3.91 -1.21 3.97
CA ILE A 71 -2.62 -1.36 4.69
C ILE A 71 -2.14 -2.77 4.48
N VAL A 72 -1.09 -2.88 3.68
CA VAL A 72 -0.31 -4.10 3.57
C VAL A 72 0.83 -4.00 4.58
N THR A 73 0.81 -4.86 5.60
CA THR A 73 1.88 -4.94 6.61
C THR A 73 2.63 -6.26 6.48
N ALA A 74 3.94 -6.21 6.70
CA ALA A 74 4.78 -7.39 6.87
C ALA A 74 4.87 -7.83 8.33
N TYR A 75 4.27 -7.09 9.27
CA TYR A 75 4.30 -7.43 10.69
C TYR A 75 3.78 -8.86 10.94
N ASN A 76 4.55 -9.61 11.71
CA ASN A 76 4.10 -10.81 12.40
C ASN A 76 4.88 -10.93 13.70
N ASP A 77 4.29 -11.64 14.64
CA ASP A 77 4.82 -11.97 15.96
C ASP A 77 5.93 -13.04 15.90
N MET A 78 6.01 -13.82 14.82
CA MET A 78 6.94 -14.94 14.66
C MET A 78 8.40 -14.54 14.39
N LEU A 79 8.65 -13.36 13.80
CA LEU A 79 10.00 -12.91 13.41
C LEU A 79 10.39 -11.63 14.12
N SER A 80 11.47 -11.67 14.92
CA SER A 80 12.00 -10.50 15.62
C SER A 80 12.34 -9.33 14.68
N ALA A 81 12.76 -9.61 13.45
CA ALA A 81 13.03 -8.60 12.43
C ALA A 81 11.79 -7.77 12.05
N HIS A 82 10.59 -8.27 12.32
CA HIS A 82 9.33 -7.61 11.96
C HIS A 82 8.72 -6.85 13.13
N GLN A 83 9.22 -7.03 14.36
CA GLN A 83 8.77 -6.30 15.56
C GLN A 83 8.72 -4.77 15.35
N PRO A 84 9.67 -4.13 14.67
CA PRO A 84 9.58 -2.69 14.40
C PRO A 84 8.30 -2.29 13.65
N PHE A 85 7.68 -3.19 12.89
CA PHE A 85 6.49 -2.91 12.08
C PHE A 85 5.16 -2.92 12.86
N GLU A 86 5.13 -3.41 14.11
CA GLU A 86 3.90 -3.61 14.90
C GLU A 86 3.02 -2.36 14.97
N ARG A 87 3.64 -1.21 15.23
CA ARG A 87 2.92 0.05 15.51
C ARG A 87 2.47 0.79 14.25
N PHE A 88 3.12 0.52 13.12
CA PHE A 88 2.90 1.28 11.89
C PHE A 88 1.48 1.15 11.33
N PRO A 89 0.84 -0.04 11.31
CA PRO A 89 -0.55 -0.14 10.91
C PRO A 89 -1.43 0.87 11.64
N ALA A 90 -1.41 0.91 12.97
CA ALA A 90 -2.24 1.82 13.76
C ALA A 90 -1.94 3.31 13.46
N LEU A 91 -0.66 3.69 13.35
CA LEU A 91 -0.26 5.06 13.03
C LEU A 91 -0.72 5.48 11.62
N ILE A 92 -0.55 4.61 10.63
CA ILE A 92 -1.05 4.83 9.27
C ILE A 92 -2.57 4.96 9.31
N LYS A 93 -3.25 4.21 10.20
CA LYS A 93 -4.70 4.33 10.34
C LYS A 93 -5.16 5.69 10.81
N GLN A 94 -4.52 6.18 11.86
CA GLN A 94 -4.82 7.48 12.41
C GLN A 94 -4.55 8.59 11.38
N ALA A 95 -3.37 8.57 10.75
CA ALA A 95 -3.00 9.57 9.76
C ALA A 95 -3.97 9.61 8.56
N ALA A 96 -4.44 8.45 8.09
CA ALA A 96 -5.42 8.40 7.01
C ALA A 96 -6.80 8.94 7.43
N ALA A 97 -7.18 8.81 8.70
CA ALA A 97 -8.42 9.36 9.23
C ALA A 97 -8.36 10.89 9.37
N GLU A 98 -7.20 11.41 9.75
CA GLU A 98 -6.95 12.85 9.82
C GLU A 98 -6.91 13.50 8.42
N ALA A 99 -6.48 12.74 7.39
CA ALA A 99 -6.35 13.23 6.02
C ALA A 99 -7.65 13.21 5.19
N GLY A 100 -8.75 12.57 5.64
CA GLY A 100 -10.02 12.57 4.89
C GLY A 100 -10.99 11.39 5.15
N PRO A 101 -12.14 11.35 4.43
CA PRO A 101 -13.28 10.46 4.69
C PRO A 101 -12.95 8.95 4.63
N PRO A 102 -13.83 8.08 5.18
CA PRO A 102 -13.43 6.81 5.79
C PRO A 102 -12.86 5.82 4.78
N HIS A 103 -11.65 5.39 5.06
CA HIS A 103 -10.91 4.44 4.26
C HIS A 103 -11.14 3.01 4.81
N ARG A 104 -11.47 2.06 3.93
CA ARG A 104 -11.56 0.64 4.29
C ARG A 104 -10.16 0.03 4.40
N TRP A 105 -9.89 -0.75 5.45
CA TRP A 105 -8.62 -1.43 5.70
C TRP A 105 -8.68 -2.95 5.40
N PRO A 106 -8.33 -3.42 4.18
CA PRO A 106 -8.00 -4.83 3.99
C PRO A 106 -6.68 -5.18 4.70
N ALA A 107 -6.65 -6.40 5.27
CA ALA A 107 -5.62 -6.89 6.17
C ALA A 107 -4.56 -7.77 5.47
N ALA A 108 -3.35 -7.69 6.03
CA ALA A 108 -2.21 -8.62 6.03
C ALA A 108 -1.76 -9.25 4.70
N CYS A 109 -0.52 -8.91 4.29
CA CYS A 109 0.25 -9.77 3.40
C CYS A 109 0.77 -10.96 4.21
N LEU A 110 0.74 -12.17 3.64
CA LEU A 110 1.46 -13.30 4.24
C LEU A 110 2.97 -12.92 4.29
N PRO A 111 3.59 -12.80 5.48
CA PRO A 111 4.99 -12.40 5.55
C PRO A 111 5.87 -13.55 5.06
N CYS A 112 6.68 -13.29 4.04
CA CYS A 112 7.71 -14.21 3.60
C CYS A 112 9.02 -13.90 4.34
N ALA A 113 9.54 -14.85 5.12
CA ALA A 113 10.73 -14.67 5.93
C ALA A 113 12.01 -14.84 5.10
N THR A 114 12.84 -13.80 4.98
CA THR A 114 14.18 -13.89 4.36
C THR A 114 15.32 -14.00 5.39
N GLY A 115 15.01 -14.17 6.68
CA GLY A 115 15.96 -14.27 7.80
C GLY A 115 16.17 -15.72 8.26
N SER A 116 17.43 -16.13 8.42
CA SER A 116 17.95 -17.52 8.46
C SER A 116 17.53 -18.39 9.67
N PRO A 117 17.58 -19.73 9.49
CA PRO A 117 18.73 -20.51 9.98
C PRO A 117 19.56 -20.98 8.79
N LYS A 118 20.86 -20.71 8.84
CA LYS A 118 21.83 -21.12 7.81
C LYS A 118 21.65 -22.62 7.53
N GLY A 119 21.34 -22.98 6.28
CA GLY A 119 21.43 -24.35 5.78
C GLY A 119 20.23 -25.29 5.95
N ARG A 120 18.97 -24.81 6.06
CA ARG A 120 17.78 -25.69 5.98
C ARG A 120 16.82 -25.30 4.84
N ARG A 121 15.98 -26.26 4.44
CA ARG A 121 15.06 -26.32 3.27
C ARG A 121 13.96 -25.24 3.20
N GLY A 122 14.24 -23.98 3.56
CA GLY A 122 13.30 -22.84 3.53
C GLY A 122 13.77 -21.66 2.64
N TRP A 123 14.82 -21.84 1.85
CA TRP A 123 15.47 -20.78 1.05
C TRP A 123 14.75 -20.39 -0.25
N ASN A 124 13.62 -21.02 -0.58
CA ASN A 124 12.98 -20.94 -1.89
C ASN A 124 12.19 -19.64 -2.14
N CYS A 125 12.23 -18.68 -1.20
CA CYS A 125 11.45 -17.45 -1.26
C CYS A 125 12.34 -16.19 -1.41
N ARG A 126 13.46 -16.30 -2.14
CA ARG A 126 14.32 -15.17 -2.49
C ARG A 126 14.19 -14.89 -3.97
N PHE A 127 13.69 -13.68 -4.30
CA PHE A 127 13.64 -13.07 -5.63
C PHE A 127 13.11 -14.03 -6.72
N PHE A 128 11.84 -13.93 -7.12
CA PHE A 128 11.40 -14.55 -8.37
C PHE A 128 12.03 -13.73 -9.52
N PRO A 129 13.03 -14.25 -10.28
CA PRO A 129 13.34 -13.66 -11.56
C PRO A 129 12.10 -13.86 -12.45
N ALA A 130 11.55 -12.76 -12.95
CA ALA A 130 10.62 -12.82 -14.06
C ALA A 130 11.42 -13.32 -15.27
N THR A 131 11.29 -14.61 -15.58
CA THR A 131 11.54 -15.16 -16.93
C THR A 131 10.24 -15.12 -17.71
#